data_AF-A0A7S2GQP9-F1
#
_entry.id   AF-A0A7S2GQP9-F1
#
_cell.length_a   1.000
_cell.length_b   1.000
_cell.length_c   1.000
_cell.angle_alpha   90.00
_cell.angle_beta   90.00
_cell.angle_gamma   90.00
#
_symmetry.space_group_name_H-M   'P 1'
#
loop_
_entity.id
_entity.type
_entity.pdbx_description
1 polymer ?
#
loop_
_entity_poly.entity_id
_entity_poly.type
_entity_poly.pdbx_seq_one_letter_code
_entity_poly.pdbx_strand_id
1 'polypeptide(L)'
;DHWKSTLVHYLRKRGSSLRGIFHLVSAEAIAKRRVLTDIDMEIAKLAQELEVEYTLVLTKVDNLKNKNGTWAVMVLRKFLKESGLFINHAVTSSIKTRRGRDQLWARLWSCVDPENPRWTGPDLLDAKEALDELAGSGAGEELAARAADLEG
;
A
#
# COMPACT_ATOMS: atom_id res chain seq x y z
N ASP A 1 -17.37 -11.38 14.48
CA ASP A 1 -16.00 -11.13 14.96
C ASP A 1 -15.75 -9.66 15.25
N HIS A 2 -15.30 -9.34 16.47
CA HIS A 2 -15.08 -7.96 16.93
C HIS A 2 -14.07 -7.18 16.06
N TRP A 3 -13.04 -7.84 15.53
CA TRP A 3 -12.03 -7.20 14.69
C TRP A 3 -12.64 -6.62 13.39
N LYS A 4 -13.60 -7.33 12.77
CA LYS A 4 -14.26 -6.90 11.54
C LYS A 4 -15.04 -5.62 11.76
N SER A 5 -15.87 -5.59 12.81
CA SER A 5 -16.65 -4.40 13.15
C SER A 5 -15.76 -3.20 13.45
N THR A 6 -14.63 -3.41 14.12
CA THR A 6 -13.67 -2.35 14.42
C THR A 6 -12.99 -1.82 13.16
N LEU A 7 -12.55 -2.69 12.25
CA LEU A 7 -11.95 -2.27 10.99
C LEU A 7 -12.95 -1.53 10.10
N VAL A 8 -14.17 -2.06 9.96
CA VAL A 8 -15.26 -1.42 9.19
C VAL A 8 -15.59 -0.05 9.78
N HIS A 9 -15.72 0.05 11.10
CA HIS A 9 -15.98 1.31 11.78
C HIS A 9 -14.84 2.32 11.52
N TYR A 10 -13.58 1.89 11.64
CA TYR A 10 -12.42 2.74 11.38
C TYR A 10 -12.41 3.26 9.94
N LEU A 11 -12.55 2.37 8.95
CA LEU A 11 -12.49 2.75 7.53
C LEU A 11 -13.65 3.67 7.14
N ARG A 12 -14.87 3.41 7.65
CA ARG A 12 -16.02 4.30 7.44
C ARG A 12 -15.84 5.67 8.10
N LYS A 13 -15.33 5.70 9.33
CA LYS A 13 -15.13 6.94 10.10
C LYS A 13 -14.07 7.84 9.47
N ARG A 14 -13.06 7.28 8.78
CA ARG A 14 -12.08 8.07 8.03
C ARG A 14 -12.70 8.82 6.85
N GLY A 15 -13.77 8.31 6.25
CA GLY A 15 -14.48 8.97 5.14
C GLY A 15 -13.52 9.40 4.02
N SER A 16 -13.64 10.65 3.57
CA SER A 16 -12.81 11.22 2.49
C SER A 16 -11.33 11.37 2.81
N SER A 17 -10.93 11.26 4.08
CA SER A 17 -9.50 11.28 4.46
C SER A 17 -8.79 9.95 4.16
N LEU A 18 -9.54 8.86 3.95
CA LEU A 18 -8.97 7.58 3.53
C LEU A 18 -8.74 7.60 2.02
N ARG A 19 -7.48 7.79 1.61
CA ARG A 19 -7.11 7.91 0.20
C ARG A 19 -6.80 6.59 -0.49
N GLY A 20 -6.49 5.53 0.26
CA GLY A 20 -6.21 4.22 -0.30
C GLY A 20 -5.93 3.14 0.73
N ILE A 21 -6.11 1.90 0.32
CA ILE A 21 -5.83 0.69 1.12
C ILE A 21 -4.71 -0.08 0.42
N PHE A 22 -3.60 -0.26 1.13
CA PHE A 22 -2.47 -1.09 0.71
C PHE A 22 -2.54 -2.40 1.49
N HIS A 23 -2.99 -3.46 0.83
CA HIS A 23 -3.24 -4.73 1.48
C HIS A 23 -2.08 -5.71 1.21
N LEU A 24 -1.33 -6.02 2.26
CA LEU A 24 -0.12 -6.83 2.19
C LEU A 24 -0.46 -8.32 2.32
N VAL A 25 -0.18 -9.10 1.29
CA VAL A 25 -0.40 -10.55 1.28
C VAL A 25 0.89 -11.27 0.90
N SER A 26 1.17 -12.41 1.53
CA SER A 26 2.38 -13.19 1.23
C SER A 26 2.29 -13.84 -0.14
N ALA A 27 3.22 -13.52 -1.05
CA ALA A 27 3.28 -14.14 -2.37
C ALA A 27 3.48 -15.67 -2.29
N GLU A 28 4.22 -16.13 -1.28
CA GLU A 28 4.42 -17.56 -1.04
C GLU A 28 3.11 -18.26 -0.63
N ALA A 29 2.29 -17.60 0.19
CA ALA A 29 0.98 -18.14 0.58
C ALA A 29 0.06 -18.24 -0.65
N ILE A 30 0.07 -17.23 -1.53
CA ILE A 30 -0.67 -17.26 -2.79
C ILE A 30 -0.16 -18.35 -3.72
N ALA A 31 1.16 -18.53 -3.83
CA ALA A 31 1.71 -19.59 -4.68
C ALA A 31 1.26 -21.00 -4.23
N LYS A 32 1.11 -21.20 -2.92
CA LYS A 32 0.65 -22.47 -2.33
C LYS A 32 -0.86 -22.66 -2.45
N ARG A 33 -1.65 -21.65 -2.09
CA ARG A 33 -3.12 -21.75 -1.95
C ARG A 33 -3.87 -21.37 -3.21
N ARG A 34 -3.29 -20.50 -4.04
CA ARG A 34 -3.88 -19.89 -5.25
C ARG A 34 -5.14 -19.06 -4.99
N VAL A 35 -5.45 -18.80 -3.72
CA VAL A 35 -6.61 -18.05 -3.25
C VAL A 35 -6.21 -17.13 -2.10
N LEU A 36 -7.00 -16.09 -1.89
CA LEU A 36 -6.98 -15.27 -0.69
C LEU A 36 -7.63 -16.00 0.48
N THR A 37 -7.28 -15.64 1.71
CA THR A 37 -8.03 -16.10 2.90
C THR A 37 -9.39 -15.38 2.98
N ASP A 38 -10.30 -15.89 3.80
CA ASP A 38 -11.61 -15.24 4.01
C ASP A 38 -11.46 -13.80 4.52
N ILE A 39 -10.49 -13.57 5.42
CA ILE A 39 -10.13 -12.25 5.93
C ILE A 39 -9.68 -11.34 4.79
N ASP A 40 -8.80 -11.84 3.94
CA ASP A 40 -8.28 -11.06 2.82
C ASP A 40 -9.39 -10.68 1.82
N MET A 41 -10.32 -11.61 1.60
CA MET A 41 -11.49 -11.41 0.74
C MET A 41 -12.45 -10.37 1.30
N GLU A 42 -12.66 -10.35 2.62
CA GLU A 42 -13.49 -9.35 3.28
C GLU A 42 -12.89 -7.95 3.20
N ILE A 43 -11.57 -7.81 3.35
CA ILE A 43 -10.88 -6.52 3.19
C ILE A 43 -11.05 -6.02 1.76
N ALA A 44 -10.90 -6.89 0.75
CA ALA A 44 -11.08 -6.52 -0.65
C ALA A 44 -12.53 -6.11 -0.96
N LYS A 45 -13.53 -6.83 -0.44
CA LYS A 45 -14.95 -6.45 -0.54
C LYS A 45 -15.22 -5.09 0.09
N LEU A 46 -14.71 -4.87 1.30
CA LEU A 46 -14.91 -3.62 2.02
C LEU A 46 -14.28 -2.43 1.30
N ALA A 47 -13.10 -2.60 0.69
CA ALA A 47 -12.49 -1.55 -0.11
C ALA A 47 -13.35 -1.17 -1.32
N GLN A 48 -13.94 -2.16 -2.00
CA GLN A 48 -14.85 -1.93 -3.12
C GLN A 48 -16.17 -1.28 -2.68
N GLU A 49 -16.75 -1.71 -1.56
CA GLU A 49 -17.97 -1.11 -0.98
C GLU A 49 -17.77 0.35 -0.57
N LEU A 50 -16.57 0.71 -0.10
CA LEU A 50 -16.23 2.07 0.30
C LEU A 50 -15.75 2.92 -0.89
N GLU A 51 -15.67 2.34 -2.10
CA GLU A 51 -15.11 2.99 -3.30
C GLU A 51 -13.71 3.57 -3.06
N VAL A 52 -12.92 2.91 -2.21
CA VAL A 52 -11.56 3.33 -1.87
C VAL A 52 -10.56 2.67 -2.81
N GLU A 53 -9.60 3.47 -3.26
CA GLU A 53 -8.43 3.04 -4.00
C GLU A 53 -7.75 1.82 -3.34
N TYR A 54 -7.83 0.65 -3.97
CA TYR A 54 -7.30 -0.60 -3.42
C TYR A 54 -6.08 -1.09 -4.19
N THR A 55 -4.96 -1.22 -3.49
CA THR A 55 -3.71 -1.75 -4.02
C THR A 55 -3.33 -3.01 -3.26
N LEU A 56 -3.24 -4.13 -3.98
CA LEU A 56 -2.73 -5.34 -3.39
C LEU A 56 -1.19 -5.40 -3.50
N VAL A 57 -0.53 -5.70 -2.38
CA VAL A 57 0.92 -5.80 -2.28
C VAL A 57 1.31 -7.25 -2.01
N LEU A 58 1.81 -7.95 -3.02
CA LEU A 58 2.36 -9.30 -2.84
C LEU A 58 3.76 -9.20 -2.25
N THR A 59 3.88 -9.46 -0.95
CA THR A 59 5.12 -9.39 -0.18
C THR A 59 5.95 -10.68 -0.29
N LYS A 60 7.22 -10.61 0.11
CA LYS A 60 8.15 -11.78 0.17
C LYS A 60 8.30 -12.50 -1.18
N VAL A 61 8.28 -11.77 -2.30
CA VAL A 61 8.41 -12.39 -3.63
C VAL A 61 9.76 -13.05 -3.89
N ASP A 62 10.76 -12.75 -3.07
CA ASP A 62 12.06 -13.44 -3.06
C ASP A 62 11.98 -14.90 -2.59
N ASN A 63 10.91 -15.29 -1.87
CA ASN A 63 10.67 -16.68 -1.46
C ASN A 63 10.09 -17.55 -2.59
N LEU A 64 9.67 -16.97 -3.71
CA LEU A 64 9.14 -17.75 -4.83
C LEU A 64 10.30 -18.48 -5.52
N LYS A 65 10.17 -19.80 -5.70
CA LYS A 65 11.22 -20.67 -6.29
C LYS A 65 11.75 -20.15 -7.64
N ASN A 66 10.88 -19.54 -8.46
CA ASN A 66 11.24 -18.95 -9.75
C ASN A 66 11.20 -17.40 -9.73
N LYS A 67 11.06 -16.78 -8.55
CA LYS A 67 10.92 -15.33 -8.34
C LYS A 67 9.84 -14.67 -9.21
N ASN A 68 8.91 -15.45 -9.75
CA ASN A 68 7.94 -15.01 -10.74
C ASN A 68 6.72 -14.39 -10.04
N GLY A 69 6.92 -13.19 -9.49
CA GLY A 69 5.85 -12.40 -8.89
C GLY A 69 4.73 -12.08 -9.89
N THR A 70 5.05 -11.92 -11.17
CA THR A 70 4.07 -11.71 -12.25
C THR A 70 3.05 -12.84 -12.34
N TRP A 71 3.49 -14.08 -12.24
CA TRP A 71 2.59 -15.23 -12.21
C TRP A 71 1.66 -15.19 -10.99
N ALA A 72 2.19 -14.88 -9.80
CA ALA A 72 1.38 -14.79 -8.59
C ALA A 72 0.33 -13.68 -8.68
N VAL A 73 0.69 -12.52 -9.24
CA VAL A 73 -0.26 -11.42 -9.53
C VAL A 73 -1.34 -11.88 -10.51
N MET A 74 -0.96 -12.56 -11.59
CA MET A 74 -1.91 -13.03 -12.61
C MET A 74 -2.91 -14.04 -12.05
N VAL A 75 -2.44 -15.04 -11.28
CA VAL A 75 -3.30 -16.03 -10.62
C VAL A 75 -4.32 -15.33 -9.74
N LEU A 76 -3.87 -14.35 -8.97
CA LEU A 76 -4.74 -13.68 -8.03
C LEU A 76 -5.75 -12.74 -8.71
N ARG A 77 -5.32 -11.99 -9.74
CA ARG A 77 -6.24 -11.17 -10.55
C ARG A 77 -7.35 -12.02 -11.16
N LYS A 78 -7.01 -13.22 -11.64
CA LYS A 78 -8.00 -14.18 -12.15
C LYS A 78 -8.97 -14.61 -11.04
N PHE A 79 -8.46 -15.07 -9.91
CA PHE A 79 -9.28 -15.50 -8.77
C PHE A 79 -10.23 -14.40 -8.26
N LEU A 80 -9.74 -13.16 -8.13
CA LEU A 80 -10.53 -12.02 -7.69
C LEU A 80 -11.64 -11.70 -8.68
N LYS A 81 -11.32 -11.67 -9.98
CA LYS A 81 -12.30 -11.46 -11.05
C LYS A 81 -13.40 -12.52 -11.04
N GLU A 82 -13.05 -13.79 -10.86
CA GLU A 82 -14.00 -14.91 -10.73
C GLU A 82 -14.87 -14.78 -9.47
N SER A 83 -14.37 -14.10 -8.44
CA SER A 83 -15.08 -13.83 -7.19
C SER A 83 -15.93 -12.54 -7.23
N GLY A 84 -16.05 -11.89 -8.39
CA GLY A 84 -16.78 -10.62 -8.54
C GLY A 84 -16.06 -9.40 -7.96
N LEU A 85 -14.78 -9.54 -7.61
CA LEU A 85 -13.94 -8.46 -7.10
C LEU A 85 -13.01 -7.95 -8.18
N PHE A 86 -12.86 -6.63 -8.26
CA PHE A 86 -11.90 -6.02 -9.16
C PHE A 86 -10.78 -5.35 -8.37
N ILE A 87 -9.54 -5.57 -8.81
CA ILE A 87 -8.37 -4.87 -8.27
C ILE A 87 -7.73 -4.05 -9.36
N ASN A 88 -7.70 -2.73 -9.15
CA ASN A 88 -7.08 -1.81 -10.08
C ASN A 88 -5.56 -1.99 -10.08
N HIS A 89 -4.97 -2.26 -8.91
CA HIS A 89 -3.51 -2.32 -8.75
C HIS A 89 -3.05 -3.54 -7.96
N ALA A 90 -1.99 -4.15 -8.47
CA ALA A 90 -1.27 -5.22 -7.80
C ALA A 90 0.22 -4.98 -8.02
N VAL A 91 0.99 -4.93 -6.93
CA VAL A 91 2.44 -4.75 -6.97
C VAL A 91 3.12 -5.88 -6.22
N THR A 92 4.32 -6.23 -6.65
CA THR A 92 5.17 -7.21 -5.96
C THR A 92 6.20 -6.49 -5.13
N SER A 93 6.46 -6.95 -3.91
CA SER A 93 7.41 -6.32 -3.00
C SER A 93 8.28 -7.36 -2.28
N SER A 94 9.56 -7.04 -2.12
CA SER A 94 10.49 -7.78 -1.27
C SER A 94 11.39 -6.80 -0.52
N ILE A 95 11.29 -6.80 0.80
CA ILE A 95 12.17 -6.00 1.68
C ILE A 95 13.62 -6.45 1.49
N LYS A 96 13.86 -7.77 1.47
CA LYS A 96 15.20 -8.36 1.37
C LYS A 96 15.95 -7.92 0.12
N THR A 97 15.25 -7.86 -1.03
CA THR A 97 15.86 -7.53 -2.32
C THR A 97 15.56 -6.10 -2.77
N ARG A 98 14.87 -5.31 -1.94
CA ARG A 98 14.31 -3.99 -2.26
C ARG A 98 13.44 -3.96 -3.53
N ARG A 99 12.99 -5.12 -4.01
CA ARG A 99 12.21 -5.24 -5.25
C ARG A 99 10.85 -4.58 -5.09
N GLY A 100 10.45 -3.82 -6.11
CA GLY A 100 9.13 -3.19 -6.21
C GLY A 100 8.91 -2.03 -5.25
N ARG A 101 9.96 -1.57 -4.56
CA ARG A 101 9.92 -0.39 -3.71
C ARG A 101 9.43 0.83 -4.49
N ASP A 102 10.04 1.13 -5.63
CA ASP A 102 9.72 2.35 -6.39
C ASP A 102 8.30 2.29 -6.98
N GLN A 103 7.84 1.10 -7.39
CA GLN A 103 6.46 0.89 -7.85
C GLN A 103 5.46 1.09 -6.71
N LEU A 104 5.75 0.55 -5.52
CA LEU A 104 4.92 0.73 -4.34
C LEU A 104 4.90 2.20 -3.91
N TRP A 105 6.04 2.89 -3.99
CA TRP A 105 6.15 4.30 -3.65
C TRP A 105 5.38 5.19 -4.61
N ALA A 106 5.56 5.03 -5.92
CA ALA A 106 4.80 5.78 -6.91
C ALA A 106 3.29 5.59 -6.70
N ARG A 107 2.89 4.39 -6.28
CA ARG A 107 1.49 4.10 -5.98
C ARG A 107 0.98 4.72 -4.68
N LEU A 108 1.79 4.71 -3.62
CA LEU A 108 1.48 5.43 -2.38
C LEU A 108 1.33 6.93 -2.66
N TRP A 109 2.28 7.49 -3.42
CA TRP A 109 2.29 8.89 -3.76
C TRP A 109 1.07 9.29 -4.59
N SER A 110 0.64 8.47 -5.56
CA SER A 110 -0.58 8.76 -6.32
C SER A 110 -1.85 8.84 -5.47
N CYS A 111 -1.86 8.26 -4.27
CA CYS A 111 -2.97 8.41 -3.32
C CYS A 111 -2.86 9.70 -2.48
N VAL A 112 -1.64 10.14 -2.19
CA VAL A 112 -1.34 11.33 -1.38
C VAL A 112 -1.52 12.60 -2.20
N ASP A 113 -0.95 12.62 -3.40
CA ASP A 113 -1.04 13.72 -4.37
C ASP A 113 -1.46 13.18 -5.75
N PRO A 114 -2.78 13.06 -5.99
CA PRO A 114 -3.31 12.58 -7.27
C PRO A 114 -3.00 13.51 -8.46
N GLU A 115 -2.79 14.81 -8.21
CA GLU A 115 -2.48 15.81 -9.24
C GLU A 115 -1.02 15.70 -9.69
N ASN A 116 -0.13 15.24 -8.81
CA ASN A 116 1.28 14.98 -9.12
C ASN A 116 1.66 13.52 -8.84
N PRO A 117 1.13 12.53 -9.60
CA PRO A 117 1.26 11.11 -9.29
C PRO A 117 2.68 10.57 -9.49
N ARG A 118 3.57 11.33 -10.13
CA ARG A 118 5.00 11.02 -10.22
C ARG A 118 5.73 11.79 -9.15
N TRP A 119 6.25 11.07 -8.17
CA TRP A 119 7.25 11.63 -7.27
C TRP A 119 8.48 12.05 -8.09
N THR A 120 8.78 13.36 -8.09
CA THR A 120 9.97 13.95 -8.70
C THR A 120 11.03 14.33 -7.67
N GLY A 121 10.76 14.05 -6.39
CA GLY A 121 11.67 14.34 -5.28
C GLY A 121 12.80 13.31 -5.11
N PRO A 122 13.65 13.51 -4.09
CA PRO A 122 14.77 12.61 -3.76
C PRO A 122 14.31 11.15 -3.54
N ASP A 123 15.21 10.17 -3.71
CA ASP A 123 14.89 8.78 -3.36
C ASP A 123 14.35 8.74 -1.93
N LEU A 124 13.38 7.87 -1.66
CA LEU A 124 12.81 7.67 -0.32
C LEU A 124 13.87 7.44 0.76
N LEU A 125 15.00 6.81 0.40
CA LEU A 125 16.16 6.67 1.30
C LEU A 125 16.84 8.00 1.54
N ASP A 126 17.08 8.80 0.51
CA ASP A 126 17.64 10.14 0.63
C ASP A 126 16.68 11.07 1.41
N ALA A 127 15.37 10.94 1.19
CA ALA A 127 14.34 11.66 1.92
C ALA A 127 14.27 11.21 3.38
N LYS A 128 14.43 9.91 3.64
CA LYS A 128 14.51 9.36 5.00
C LYS A 128 15.79 9.82 5.70
N GLU A 129 16.94 9.74 5.03
CA GLU A 129 18.22 10.20 5.57
C GLU A 129 18.17 11.70 5.85
N ALA A 130 17.60 12.49 4.94
CA ALA A 130 17.35 13.92 5.16
C ALA A 130 16.37 14.15 6.33
N LEU A 131 15.30 13.37 6.46
CA LEU A 131 14.36 13.43 7.60
C LEU A 131 15.02 13.04 8.93
N ASP A 132 15.86 12.00 8.93
CA ASP A 132 16.58 11.50 10.11
C ASP A 132 17.67 12.51 10.53
N GLU A 133 18.40 13.10 9.58
CA GLU A 133 19.34 14.20 9.81
C GLU A 133 18.63 15.43 10.36
N LEU A 134 17.49 15.78 9.77
CA LEU A 134 16.71 16.95 10.15
C LEU A 134 16.06 16.78 11.53
N ALA A 135 15.56 15.59 11.85
CA ALA A 135 15.10 15.23 13.19
C ALA A 135 16.24 15.24 14.23
N GLY A 136 17.45 14.83 13.82
CA GLY A 136 18.65 14.88 14.66
C GLY A 136 19.21 16.30 14.88
N SER A 137 18.93 17.23 13.96
CA SER A 137 19.44 18.60 13.98
C SER A 137 18.72 19.54 14.97
N GLY A 138 17.61 19.11 15.58
CA GLY A 138 16.78 19.97 16.43
C GLY A 138 15.90 20.97 15.66
N ALA A 139 15.96 21.00 14.33
CA ALA A 139 15.17 21.87 13.47
C ALA A 139 13.65 21.55 13.44
N GLY A 140 13.21 20.55 14.20
CA GLY A 140 11.81 20.11 14.25
C GLY A 140 10.85 21.20 14.78
N GLU A 141 11.28 22.04 15.72
CA GLU A 141 10.47 23.18 16.20
C GLU A 141 10.37 24.30 15.15
N GLU A 142 11.45 24.56 14.41
CA GLU A 142 11.50 25.60 13.38
C GLU A 142 10.68 25.21 12.15
N LEU A 143 10.65 23.94 11.78
CA LEU A 143 9.80 23.42 10.70
C LEU A 143 8.33 23.29 11.09
N ALA A 144 8.01 22.95 12.34
CA ALA A 144 6.64 22.98 12.84
C ALA A 144 6.08 24.41 12.83
N ALA A 145 6.89 25.42 13.18
CA ALA A 145 6.52 26.83 13.08
C ALA A 145 6.28 27.27 11.62
N ARG A 146 7.18 26.88 10.69
CA ARG A 146 7.02 27.23 9.25
C ARG A 146 5.86 26.51 8.57
N ALA A 147 5.52 25.30 9.00
CA ALA A 147 4.33 24.59 8.52
C ALA A 147 3.04 25.26 9.00
N ALA A 148 3.02 25.75 10.25
CA ALA A 148 1.89 26.52 10.78
C ALA A 148 1.71 27.87 10.05
N ASP A 149 2.79 28.52 9.62
CA ASP A 149 2.73 29.76 8.81
C ASP A 149 2.24 29.53 7.37
N LEU A 150 2.35 28.30 6.84
CA LEU A 150 1.87 27.93 5.50
C LEU A 150 0.40 27.49 5.47
N GLU A 151 -0.18 27.16 6.64
CA GLU A 151 -1.61 26.86 6.81
C GLU A 151 -2.44 28.13 7.15
N GLY A 152 -1.82 29.32 7.16
CA GLY A 152 -2.44 30.63 7.40
C GLY A 152 -2.94 31.33 6.14
#